data_AF-B0TC20-F1
#
_entry.id   AF-B0TC20-F1
#
_cell.length_a   1.000
_cell.length_b   1.000
_cell.length_c   1.000
_cell.angle_alpha   90.00
_cell.angle_beta   90.00
_cell.angle_gamma   90.00
#
_symmetry.space_group_name_H-M   'P 1'
#
loop_
_entity.id
_entity.type
_entity.pdbx_description
1 polymer ?
#
loop_
_entity_poly.entity_id
_entity_poly.type
_entity_poly.pdbx_seq_one_letter_code
_entity_poly.pdbx_strand_id
1 'polypeptide(L)'
;MKSEKKRKALLSKLAKRQRKRDYYQQFITANTIPPVVFGGKKTFHQRCAGTISIEKWRDKRSNRVYARGDKTKKGNPNLRILYHDEKLFLEISTLAKTPSGRSVKVTVPLYIAQKKSKKTGRVNGRNYRQMLIDYLHTGDAYQVEILRRKGRYYVHVTFDEAAVRAYKVEYKGHAGLVGIDTNPDGFALTHIDRTGNYRHHTAIARHELTYARSNRRENLIGEMVKEVIQYAKDRQCGVAFEDLKFEHDQDSQRKFSRIRHNFIYRQMLTMLERACIRNGIEYTKVKPAFTSKIGLYKYTHQYGLDVHHGAALVIARRAYGMKEKVPRLLREKLLPTKSPSTEWKRWAMIHQRIEKEAKIITKGSVTPEFWRSHRKEILGLT
;
A
#
# COMPACT_ATOMS: atom_id res chain seq x y z
N MET A 1 31.48 -18.28 8.51
CA MET A 1 31.87 -16.95 9.05
C MET A 1 31.45 -15.84 8.09
N LYS A 2 31.00 -14.67 8.59
CA LYS A 2 30.74 -13.49 7.72
C LYS A 2 32.08 -12.92 7.25
N SER A 3 32.21 -12.52 5.98
CA SER A 3 33.45 -11.92 5.46
C SER A 3 33.85 -10.66 6.24
N GLU A 4 35.16 -10.40 6.34
CA GLU A 4 35.72 -9.25 7.07
C GLU A 4 35.14 -7.91 6.57
N LYS A 5 34.98 -7.76 5.25
CA LYS A 5 34.30 -6.63 4.61
C LYS A 5 32.87 -6.45 5.14
N LYS A 6 32.12 -7.54 5.32
CA LYS A 6 30.75 -7.52 5.87
C LYS A 6 30.76 -7.14 7.35
N ARG A 7 31.73 -7.61 8.13
CA ARG A 7 31.91 -7.25 9.55
C ARG A 7 32.19 -5.75 9.70
N LYS A 8 33.13 -5.19 8.94
CA LYS A 8 33.46 -3.75 8.94
C LYS A 8 32.25 -2.88 8.56
N ALA A 9 31.49 -3.28 7.54
CA ALA A 9 30.26 -2.59 7.14
C ALA A 9 29.19 -2.60 8.24
N LEU A 10 29.01 -3.73 8.94
CA LEU A 10 28.07 -3.84 10.06
C LEU A 10 28.48 -2.99 11.25
N LEU A 11 29.77 -2.96 11.60
CA LEU A 11 30.30 -2.11 12.68
C LEU A 11 30.12 -0.62 12.38
N SER A 12 30.42 -0.18 11.15
CA SER A 12 30.17 1.20 10.72
C SER A 12 28.69 1.57 10.81
N LYS A 13 27.80 0.65 10.42
CA LYS A 13 26.34 0.83 10.51
C LYS A 13 25.87 0.92 11.96
N LEU A 14 26.41 0.08 12.85
CA LEU A 14 26.15 0.11 14.29
C LEU A 14 26.57 1.46 14.89
N ALA A 15 27.80 1.89 14.65
CA ALA A 15 28.31 3.18 15.15
C ALA A 15 27.47 4.38 14.67
N LYS A 16 26.96 4.34 13.43
CA LYS A 16 26.03 5.37 12.93
C LYS A 16 24.68 5.35 13.65
N ARG A 17 24.13 4.16 13.91
CA ARG A 17 22.86 4.01 14.64
C ARG A 17 23.00 4.43 16.10
N GLN A 18 24.12 4.09 16.72
CA GLN A 18 24.48 4.46 18.07
C GLN A 18 24.52 5.98 18.23
N ARG A 19 25.30 6.68 17.39
CA ARG A 19 25.31 8.16 17.37
C ARG A 19 23.93 8.77 17.18
N LYS A 20 23.10 8.17 16.31
CA LYS A 20 21.73 8.65 16.09
C LYS A 20 20.86 8.45 17.33
N ARG A 21 20.95 7.28 17.98
CA ARG A 21 20.25 6.99 19.23
C ARG A 21 20.65 7.99 20.30
N ASP A 22 21.95 8.18 20.51
CA ASP A 22 22.48 9.04 21.56
C ASP A 22 22.07 10.51 21.34
N TYR A 23 22.09 10.98 20.09
CA TYR A 23 21.54 12.30 19.71
C TYR A 23 20.07 12.44 20.11
N TYR A 24 19.19 11.49 19.77
CA TYR A 24 17.76 11.59 20.11
C TYR A 24 17.50 11.36 21.61
N GLN A 25 18.31 10.54 22.28
CA GLN A 25 18.18 10.26 23.70
C GLN A 25 18.35 11.51 24.54
N GLN A 26 19.27 12.41 24.16
CA GLN A 26 19.47 13.70 24.84
C GLN A 26 18.18 14.53 24.87
N PHE A 27 17.42 14.59 23.77
CA PHE A 27 16.16 15.32 23.71
C PHE A 27 15.05 14.65 24.53
N ILE A 28 14.98 13.30 24.51
CA ILE A 28 14.03 12.55 25.34
C ILE A 28 14.30 12.82 26.82
N THR A 29 15.56 12.67 27.25
CA THR A 29 15.96 12.89 28.65
C THR A 29 15.70 14.34 29.09
N ALA A 30 15.97 15.32 28.22
CA ALA A 30 15.73 16.72 28.50
C ALA A 30 14.27 17.16 28.32
N ASN A 31 13.36 16.26 27.92
CA ASN A 31 11.98 16.58 27.52
C ASN A 31 11.88 17.75 26.51
N THR A 32 12.80 17.77 25.54
CA THR A 32 12.86 18.77 24.47
C THR A 32 12.67 18.11 23.11
N ILE A 33 12.57 18.92 22.06
CA ILE A 33 12.51 18.44 20.67
C ILE A 33 13.78 18.83 19.91
N PRO A 34 14.26 17.98 18.99
CA PRO A 34 15.35 18.34 18.08
C PRO A 34 15.02 19.61 17.29
N PRO A 35 16.02 20.45 16.94
CA PRO A 35 15.81 21.61 16.10
C PRO A 35 15.13 21.24 14.78
N VAL A 36 14.03 21.95 14.46
CA VAL A 36 13.26 21.72 13.24
C VAL A 36 13.48 22.88 12.28
N VAL A 37 13.79 22.56 11.02
CA VAL A 37 13.88 23.54 9.94
C VAL A 37 12.71 23.38 8.99
N PHE A 38 11.87 24.41 8.92
CA PHE A 38 10.78 24.51 7.96
C PHE A 38 11.31 24.89 6.55
N GLY A 39 10.61 24.47 5.49
CA GLY A 39 11.04 24.70 4.10
C GLY A 39 12.03 23.64 3.54
N GLY A 40 12.43 22.67 4.37
CA GLY A 40 13.19 21.49 3.97
C GLY A 40 14.70 21.69 4.02
N LYS A 41 15.42 20.61 4.39
CA LYS A 41 16.87 20.59 4.59
C LYS A 41 17.67 21.12 3.39
N LYS A 42 17.31 20.72 2.16
CA LYS A 42 18.00 21.16 0.94
C LYS A 42 17.92 22.68 0.78
N THR A 43 16.73 23.24 0.91
CA THR A 43 16.48 24.68 0.77
C THR A 43 17.20 25.47 1.86
N PHE A 44 17.27 24.93 3.08
CA PHE A 44 18.02 25.54 4.17
C PHE A 44 19.53 25.60 3.87
N HIS A 45 20.13 24.50 3.42
CA HIS A 45 21.55 24.52 3.01
C HIS A 45 21.81 25.47 1.85
N GLN A 46 20.91 25.53 0.87
CA GLN A 46 20.99 26.49 -0.22
C GLN A 46 20.96 27.94 0.29
N ARG A 47 20.14 28.22 1.31
CA ARG A 47 20.07 29.54 1.96
C ARG A 47 21.35 29.85 2.74
N CYS A 48 21.90 28.89 3.48
CA CYS A 48 23.18 29.04 4.19
C CYS A 48 24.33 29.30 3.21
N ALA A 49 24.31 28.66 2.04
CA ALA A 49 25.30 28.83 0.99
C ALA A 49 25.09 30.08 0.10
N GLY A 50 24.11 30.94 0.40
CA GLY A 50 23.83 32.15 -0.39
C GLY A 50 23.20 31.91 -1.78
N THR A 51 22.97 30.65 -2.18
CA THR A 51 22.43 30.31 -3.52
C THR A 51 20.94 30.64 -3.71
N ILE A 52 20.22 30.98 -2.65
CA ILE A 52 18.84 31.46 -2.71
C ILE A 52 18.63 32.64 -1.76
N SER A 53 17.73 33.54 -2.14
CA SER A 53 17.34 34.67 -1.31
C SER A 53 16.56 34.23 -0.06
N ILE A 54 16.49 35.13 0.93
CA ILE A 54 15.70 34.90 2.14
C ILE A 54 14.19 34.84 1.83
N GLU A 55 13.71 35.60 0.86
CA GLU A 55 12.31 35.61 0.40
C GLU A 55 11.94 34.26 -0.20
N LYS A 56 12.82 33.71 -1.05
CA LYS A 56 12.62 32.39 -1.68
C LYS A 56 12.56 31.27 -0.62
N TRP A 57 13.39 31.38 0.43
CA TRP A 57 13.31 30.45 1.55
C TRP A 57 12.03 30.65 2.37
N ARG A 58 11.65 31.90 2.70
CA ARG A 58 10.43 32.23 3.45
C ARG A 58 9.16 31.79 2.73
N ASP A 59 9.10 31.97 1.40
CA ASP A 59 8.03 31.46 0.55
C ASP A 59 7.92 29.95 0.72
N LYS A 60 9.02 29.21 0.52
CA LYS A 60 9.02 27.75 0.66
C LYS A 60 8.68 27.26 2.08
N ARG A 61 9.08 28.04 3.10
CA ARG A 61 8.88 27.75 4.52
C ARG A 61 7.42 27.90 4.95
N SER A 62 6.75 28.91 4.42
CA SER A 62 5.46 29.41 4.92
C SER A 62 4.37 29.32 3.86
N ASN A 63 4.51 28.41 2.88
CA ASN A 63 3.57 28.25 1.78
C ASN A 63 2.33 27.42 2.11
N ARG A 64 2.04 27.18 3.39
CA ARG A 64 0.98 26.27 3.80
C ARG A 64 0.25 26.77 5.02
N VAL A 65 -1.08 26.64 4.99
CA VAL A 65 -1.97 26.75 6.14
C VAL A 65 -2.77 25.46 6.25
N TYR A 66 -2.91 24.91 7.44
CA TYR A 66 -3.70 23.71 7.71
C TYR A 66 -4.66 24.00 8.85
N ALA A 67 -5.92 23.60 8.70
CA ALA A 67 -6.90 23.63 9.76
C ALA A 67 -7.58 22.27 9.89
N ARG A 68 -7.61 21.76 11.13
CA ARG A 68 -8.39 20.59 11.49
C ARG A 68 -9.87 20.99 11.61
N GLY A 69 -10.76 20.09 11.19
CA GLY A 69 -12.18 20.20 11.48
C GLY A 69 -12.52 19.90 12.95
N ASP A 70 -13.68 20.38 13.37
CA ASP A 70 -14.29 20.15 14.67
C ASP A 70 -15.79 19.90 14.47
N LYS A 71 -16.24 18.69 14.82
CA LYS A 71 -17.63 18.26 14.65
C LYS A 71 -18.58 19.09 15.51
N THR A 72 -18.14 19.53 16.70
CA THR A 72 -18.94 20.42 17.58
C THR A 72 -19.17 21.79 16.95
N LYS A 73 -18.31 22.18 16.00
CA LYS A 73 -18.41 23.43 15.24
C LYS A 73 -18.96 23.22 13.83
N LYS A 74 -19.55 22.07 13.53
CA LYS A 74 -20.18 21.72 12.24
C LYS A 74 -19.22 21.93 11.05
N GLY A 75 -18.09 21.22 11.04
CA GLY A 75 -17.14 21.27 9.93
C GLY A 75 -15.77 21.79 10.33
N ASN A 76 -15.30 22.88 9.72
CA ASN A 76 -14.00 23.48 10.02
C ASN A 76 -14.17 24.92 10.53
N PRO A 77 -13.68 25.27 11.73
CA PRO A 77 -13.89 26.61 12.30
C PRO A 77 -12.94 27.68 11.75
N ASN A 78 -11.78 27.30 11.20
CA ASN A 78 -10.76 28.25 10.74
C ASN A 78 -10.75 28.41 9.22
N LEU A 79 -11.09 27.33 8.49
CA LEU A 79 -11.13 27.26 7.03
C LEU A 79 -12.45 26.62 6.62
N ARG A 80 -13.56 27.36 6.79
CA ARG A 80 -14.91 26.84 6.60
C ARG A 80 -15.30 26.90 5.11
N ILE A 81 -15.83 25.80 4.61
CA ILE A 81 -16.42 25.74 3.27
C ILE A 81 -17.90 26.08 3.39
N LEU A 82 -18.34 27.05 2.62
CA LEU A 82 -19.73 27.49 2.50
C LEU A 82 -20.26 27.10 1.12
N TYR A 83 -21.53 26.71 1.07
CA TYR A 83 -22.25 26.41 -0.16
C TYR A 83 -23.54 27.25 -0.20
N HIS A 84 -23.64 28.15 -1.17
CA HIS A 84 -24.83 28.95 -1.45
C HIS A 84 -24.83 29.36 -2.92
N ASP A 85 -26.01 29.59 -3.51
CA ASP A 85 -26.17 29.98 -4.92
C ASP A 85 -25.40 29.09 -5.90
N GLU A 86 -25.44 27.78 -5.65
CA GLU A 86 -24.69 26.73 -6.38
C GLU A 86 -23.16 26.91 -6.41
N LYS A 87 -22.61 27.85 -5.64
CA LYS A 87 -21.20 28.18 -5.55
C LYS A 87 -20.62 27.75 -4.21
N LEU A 88 -19.33 27.40 -4.25
CA LEU A 88 -18.58 27.06 -3.06
C LEU A 88 -17.66 28.22 -2.74
N PHE A 89 -17.54 28.53 -1.45
CA PHE A 89 -16.66 29.55 -0.93
C PHE A 89 -15.83 28.99 0.22
N LEU A 90 -14.65 29.55 0.40
CA LEU A 90 -13.80 29.29 1.56
C LEU A 90 -13.81 30.54 2.43
N GLU A 91 -14.41 30.43 3.60
CA GLU A 91 -14.37 31.41 4.67
C GLU A 91 -13.12 31.14 5.54
N ILE A 92 -12.24 32.13 5.60
CA ILE A 92 -10.94 32.07 6.26
C ILE A 92 -10.99 32.97 7.48
N SER A 93 -10.85 32.37 8.66
CA SER A 93 -10.67 33.11 9.91
C SER A 93 -9.26 33.70 9.96
N THR A 94 -9.18 35.03 10.08
CA THR A 94 -7.90 35.74 10.17
C THR A 94 -7.48 35.94 11.62
N LEU A 95 -6.25 36.45 11.80
CA LEU A 95 -5.73 36.83 13.11
C LEU A 95 -6.30 38.17 13.60
N ALA A 96 -6.80 39.01 12.71
CA ALA A 96 -7.43 40.28 13.07
C ALA A 96 -8.71 40.03 13.88
N LYS A 97 -8.98 40.91 14.85
CA LYS A 97 -10.12 40.80 15.76
C LYS A 97 -11.08 41.96 15.56
N THR A 98 -12.37 41.67 15.61
CA THR A 98 -13.42 42.67 15.76
C THR A 98 -13.38 43.27 17.17
N PRO A 99 -14.04 44.41 17.44
CA PRO A 99 -14.15 44.95 18.79
C PRO A 99 -14.73 43.96 19.81
N SER A 100 -15.61 43.05 19.34
CA SER A 100 -16.18 41.98 20.15
C SER A 100 -15.24 40.77 20.35
N GLY A 101 -13.96 40.87 20.01
CA GLY A 101 -12.96 39.80 20.15
C GLY A 101 -13.08 38.63 19.16
N ARG A 102 -13.98 38.70 18.18
CA ARG A 102 -14.16 37.63 17.17
C ARG A 102 -13.14 37.78 16.04
N SER A 103 -12.70 36.67 15.46
CA SER A 103 -11.82 36.75 14.28
C SER A 103 -12.56 37.36 13.09
N VAL A 104 -11.93 38.35 12.45
CA VAL A 104 -12.37 38.86 11.15
C VAL A 104 -12.26 37.74 10.14
N LYS A 105 -13.30 37.55 9.33
CA LYS A 105 -13.37 36.47 8.35
C LYS A 105 -13.32 37.04 6.93
N VAL A 106 -12.62 36.34 6.05
CA VAL A 106 -12.53 36.67 4.63
C VAL A 106 -13.10 35.51 3.82
N THR A 107 -13.99 35.81 2.88
CA THR A 107 -14.59 34.80 2.00
C THR A 107 -13.98 34.88 0.62
N VAL A 108 -13.53 33.74 0.09
CA VAL A 108 -13.00 33.64 -1.28
C VAL A 108 -13.73 32.56 -2.07
N PRO A 109 -13.96 32.73 -3.38
CA PRO A 109 -14.51 31.67 -4.21
C PRO A 109 -13.65 30.41 -4.17
N LEU A 110 -14.29 29.26 -3.94
CA LEU A 110 -13.64 27.94 -3.90
C LEU A 110 -14.00 27.14 -5.16
N TYR A 111 -13.04 27.03 -6.08
CA TYR A 111 -13.20 26.20 -7.25
C TYR A 111 -12.83 24.74 -6.95
N ILE A 112 -13.82 23.86 -6.97
CA ILE A 112 -13.64 22.40 -6.94
C ILE A 112 -13.71 21.88 -8.36
N ALA A 113 -12.58 21.35 -8.86
CA ALA A 113 -12.46 20.91 -10.24
C ALA A 113 -13.45 19.78 -10.57
N GLN A 114 -14.22 19.98 -11.64
CA GLN A 114 -15.12 18.98 -12.22
C GLN A 114 -14.75 18.76 -13.68
N LYS A 115 -14.26 17.56 -14.02
CA LYS A 115 -13.92 17.22 -15.41
C LYS A 115 -15.15 16.63 -16.09
N LYS A 116 -15.91 17.42 -16.83
CA LYS A 116 -17.01 16.94 -17.67
C LYS A 116 -16.46 16.46 -19.03
N SER A 117 -17.02 15.37 -19.54
CA SER A 117 -16.78 14.90 -20.90
C SER A 117 -17.36 15.91 -21.89
N LYS A 118 -16.54 16.35 -22.86
CA LYS A 118 -17.00 17.24 -23.93
C LYS A 118 -18.08 16.59 -24.82
N LYS A 119 -18.03 15.26 -24.98
CA LYS A 119 -18.96 14.51 -25.84
C LYS A 119 -20.28 14.19 -25.15
N THR A 120 -20.24 13.80 -23.87
CA THR A 120 -21.42 13.24 -23.18
C THR A 120 -21.95 14.14 -22.07
N GLY A 121 -21.27 15.25 -21.74
CA GLY A 121 -21.60 16.13 -20.62
C GLY A 121 -21.40 15.50 -19.22
N ARG A 122 -21.23 14.18 -19.14
CA ARG A 122 -21.07 13.41 -17.89
C ARG A 122 -19.74 13.73 -17.20
N VAL A 123 -19.73 13.68 -15.88
CA VAL A 123 -18.50 13.83 -15.09
C VAL A 123 -17.60 12.60 -15.30
N ASN A 124 -16.36 12.83 -15.70
CA ASN A 124 -15.34 11.79 -15.80
C ASN A 124 -14.85 11.42 -14.40
N GLY A 125 -14.99 10.14 -14.05
CA GLY A 125 -14.60 9.64 -12.74
C GLY A 125 -15.62 10.00 -11.67
N ARG A 126 -15.15 10.46 -10.50
CA ARG A 126 -16.01 10.74 -9.35
C ARG A 126 -16.39 12.20 -9.28
N ASN A 127 -17.65 12.46 -8.97
CA ASN A 127 -18.16 13.81 -8.77
C ASN A 127 -17.82 14.32 -7.36
N TYR A 128 -16.53 14.60 -7.13
CA TYR A 128 -16.04 15.09 -5.84
C TYR A 128 -16.69 16.41 -5.40
N ARG A 129 -17.14 17.23 -6.36
CA ARG A 129 -17.90 18.46 -6.06
C ARG A 129 -19.21 18.13 -5.35
N GLN A 130 -20.01 17.23 -5.93
CA GLN A 130 -21.27 16.82 -5.31
C GLN A 130 -21.03 16.11 -3.98
N MET A 131 -20.06 15.19 -3.93
CA MET A 131 -19.72 14.50 -2.68
C MET A 131 -19.33 15.47 -1.55
N LEU A 132 -18.61 16.55 -1.86
CA LEU A 132 -18.30 17.57 -0.87
C LEU A 132 -19.57 18.30 -0.42
N ILE A 133 -20.44 18.69 -1.35
CA ILE A 133 -21.72 19.35 -1.02
C ILE A 133 -22.55 18.46 -0.08
N ASP A 134 -22.71 17.19 -0.44
CA ASP A 134 -23.42 16.20 0.37
C ASP A 134 -22.77 16.06 1.76
N TYR A 135 -21.43 16.10 1.83
CA TYR A 135 -20.70 15.98 3.10
C TYR A 135 -20.90 17.20 4.00
N LEU A 136 -20.99 18.40 3.42
CA LEU A 136 -21.27 19.60 4.20
C LEU A 136 -22.63 19.54 4.90
N HIS A 137 -23.62 18.88 4.29
CA HIS A 137 -24.94 18.69 4.90
C HIS A 137 -24.92 17.74 6.11
N THR A 138 -23.92 16.86 6.25
CA THR A 138 -23.82 15.99 7.44
C THR A 138 -23.38 16.77 8.69
N GLY A 139 -22.74 17.93 8.51
CA GLY A 139 -22.17 18.71 9.60
C GLY A 139 -20.92 18.07 10.23
N ASP A 140 -20.37 17.00 9.65
CA ASP A 140 -19.17 16.36 10.16
C ASP A 140 -17.90 17.20 9.93
N ALA A 141 -16.87 16.91 10.73
CA ALA A 141 -15.57 17.55 10.62
C ALA A 141 -14.89 17.21 9.29
N TYR A 142 -14.22 18.20 8.68
CA TYR A 142 -13.33 18.02 7.54
C TYR A 142 -12.07 18.85 7.71
N GLN A 143 -10.99 18.39 7.10
CA GLN A 143 -9.70 19.08 7.14
C GLN A 143 -9.53 19.91 5.88
N VAL A 144 -8.92 21.08 6.03
CA VAL A 144 -8.57 21.95 4.90
C VAL A 144 -7.09 22.31 4.98
N GLU A 145 -6.39 22.12 3.86
CA GLU A 145 -5.01 22.55 3.67
C GLU A 145 -4.96 23.53 2.49
N ILE A 146 -4.46 24.74 2.72
CA ILE A 146 -4.16 25.71 1.68
C ILE A 146 -2.67 25.62 1.37
N LEU A 147 -2.32 25.46 0.09
CA LEU A 147 -0.96 25.37 -0.41
C LEU A 147 -0.70 26.47 -1.43
N ARG A 148 0.28 27.33 -1.18
CA ARG A 148 0.81 28.28 -2.16
C ARG A 148 1.92 27.63 -2.99
N ARG A 149 1.79 27.67 -4.32
CA ARG A 149 2.78 27.16 -5.27
C ARG A 149 2.78 28.01 -6.54
N LYS A 150 3.95 28.55 -6.92
CA LYS A 150 4.13 29.34 -8.15
C LYS A 150 3.06 30.45 -8.31
N GLY A 151 2.85 31.23 -7.25
CA GLY A 151 1.86 32.32 -7.22
C GLY A 151 0.39 31.89 -7.15
N ARG A 152 0.08 30.59 -7.12
CA ARG A 152 -1.31 30.07 -7.04
C ARG A 152 -1.59 29.41 -5.69
N TYR A 153 -2.84 29.46 -5.26
CA TYR A 153 -3.34 28.77 -4.07
C TYR A 153 -4.11 27.51 -4.47
N TYR A 154 -3.81 26.41 -3.80
CA TYR A 154 -4.49 25.13 -3.96
C TYR A 154 -5.12 24.77 -2.62
N VAL A 155 -6.41 24.41 -2.64
CA VAL A 155 -7.14 24.00 -1.45
C VAL A 155 -7.35 22.50 -1.52
N HIS A 156 -6.85 21.77 -0.54
CA HIS A 156 -7.11 20.35 -0.36
C HIS A 156 -8.12 20.19 0.77
N VAL A 157 -9.20 19.46 0.47
CA VAL A 157 -10.26 19.16 1.43
C VAL A 157 -10.27 17.65 1.65
N THR A 158 -10.19 17.24 2.91
CA THR A 158 -10.23 15.83 3.31
C THR A 158 -11.44 15.60 4.19
N PHE A 159 -12.27 14.64 3.79
CA PHE A 159 -13.51 14.26 4.46
C PHE A 159 -13.71 12.75 4.36
N ASP A 160 -14.53 12.19 5.24
CA ASP A 160 -14.84 10.75 5.22
C ASP A 160 -15.89 10.45 4.15
N GLU A 161 -15.50 9.66 3.16
CA GLU A 161 -16.37 9.27 2.07
C GLU A 161 -17.54 8.38 2.53
N ALA A 162 -17.36 7.61 3.61
CA ALA A 162 -18.40 6.72 4.12
C ALA A 162 -19.61 7.48 4.69
N ALA A 163 -19.43 8.75 5.09
CA ALA A 163 -20.51 9.58 5.63
C ALA A 163 -21.56 9.98 4.59
N VAL A 164 -21.20 9.98 3.30
CA VAL A 164 -22.08 10.42 2.21
C VAL A 164 -22.43 9.31 1.23
N ARG A 165 -21.76 8.16 1.33
CA ARG A 165 -21.97 7.07 0.39
C ARG A 165 -21.72 5.71 1.04
N ALA A 166 -22.79 4.92 1.09
CA ALA A 166 -22.70 3.51 1.41
C ALA A 166 -22.27 2.71 0.17
N TYR A 167 -21.33 1.78 0.36
CA TYR A 167 -20.94 0.81 -0.66
C TYR A 167 -21.39 -0.58 -0.20
N LYS A 168 -22.55 -1.01 -0.69
CA LYS A 168 -23.07 -2.34 -0.38
C LYS A 168 -22.19 -3.40 -1.06
N VAL A 169 -21.95 -4.50 -0.36
CA VAL A 169 -21.24 -5.64 -0.93
C VAL A 169 -22.19 -6.41 -1.84
N GLU A 170 -21.88 -6.42 -3.13
CA GLU A 170 -22.59 -7.13 -4.19
C GLU A 170 -21.89 -8.46 -4.52
N TYR A 171 -20.55 -8.44 -4.63
CA TYR A 171 -19.75 -9.59 -5.02
C TYR A 171 -19.10 -10.20 -3.79
N LYS A 172 -19.54 -11.40 -3.42
CA LYS A 172 -19.13 -12.06 -2.17
C LYS A 172 -18.18 -13.23 -2.43
N GLY A 173 -17.34 -13.51 -1.45
CA GLY A 173 -16.36 -14.59 -1.48
C GLY A 173 -17.00 -15.99 -1.53
N HIS A 174 -18.23 -16.18 -1.03
CA HIS A 174 -18.90 -17.48 -1.04
C HIS A 174 -19.13 -18.03 -2.46
N ALA A 175 -19.25 -17.15 -3.46
CA ALA A 175 -19.45 -17.50 -4.87
C ALA A 175 -18.14 -17.95 -5.56
N GLY A 176 -16.99 -17.75 -4.91
CA GLY A 176 -15.65 -17.96 -5.42
C GLY A 176 -14.74 -16.83 -4.95
N LEU A 177 -13.43 -16.99 -5.11
CA LEU A 177 -12.44 -15.96 -4.77
C LEU A 177 -11.35 -15.85 -5.81
N VAL A 178 -10.91 -14.63 -6.08
CA VAL A 178 -9.65 -14.37 -6.79
C VAL A 178 -8.57 -14.05 -5.76
N GLY A 179 -7.63 -14.97 -5.57
CA GLY A 179 -6.42 -14.67 -4.84
C GLY A 179 -5.44 -13.87 -5.69
N ILE A 180 -4.72 -12.95 -5.05
CA ILE A 180 -3.80 -12.04 -5.70
C ILE A 180 -2.46 -12.10 -4.99
N ASP A 181 -1.45 -12.56 -5.72
CA ASP A 181 -0.04 -12.39 -5.35
C ASP A 181 0.48 -11.09 -5.97
N THR A 182 1.17 -10.27 -5.18
CA THR A 182 1.64 -8.95 -5.62
C THR A 182 3.13 -9.01 -5.91
N ASN A 183 3.54 -8.47 -7.06
CA ASN A 183 4.93 -8.37 -7.52
C ASN A 183 5.29 -6.92 -7.85
N PRO A 184 6.59 -6.57 -7.94
CA PRO A 184 7.01 -5.19 -8.24
C PRO A 184 6.49 -4.65 -9.57
N ASP A 185 6.17 -5.55 -10.50
CA ASP A 185 5.76 -5.28 -11.87
C ASP A 185 4.31 -5.71 -12.17
N GLY A 186 3.54 -6.23 -11.21
CA GLY A 186 2.24 -6.79 -11.53
C GLY A 186 1.49 -7.48 -10.40
N PHE A 187 0.35 -8.05 -10.78
CA PHE A 187 -0.44 -8.97 -9.98
C PHE A 187 -0.52 -10.32 -10.68
N ALA A 188 -0.33 -11.41 -9.94
CA ALA A 188 -0.73 -12.76 -10.38
C ALA A 188 -2.07 -13.11 -9.73
N LEU A 189 -3.07 -13.43 -10.54
CA LEU A 189 -4.43 -13.70 -10.12
C LEU A 189 -4.73 -15.18 -10.27
N THR A 190 -5.30 -15.80 -9.24
CA THR A 190 -5.80 -17.18 -9.33
C THR A 190 -7.22 -17.25 -8.78
N HIS A 191 -8.14 -17.76 -9.60
CA HIS A 191 -9.54 -17.95 -9.26
C HIS A 191 -9.78 -19.36 -8.71
N ILE A 192 -10.51 -19.41 -7.59
CA ILE A 192 -11.08 -20.63 -7.01
C ILE A 192 -12.59 -20.57 -7.03
N ASP A 193 -13.21 -21.75 -7.18
CA ASP A 193 -14.66 -21.88 -7.07
C ASP A 193 -15.14 -21.93 -5.60
N ARG A 194 -16.44 -22.19 -5.42
CA ARG A 194 -17.14 -22.35 -4.12
C ARG A 194 -16.70 -23.56 -3.29
N THR A 195 -15.90 -24.44 -3.87
CA THR A 195 -15.30 -25.58 -3.16
C THR A 195 -13.82 -25.33 -2.85
N GLY A 196 -13.32 -24.16 -3.26
CA GLY A 196 -11.93 -23.74 -3.17
C GLY A 196 -11.00 -24.43 -4.17
N ASN A 197 -11.55 -25.09 -5.19
CA ASN A 197 -10.77 -25.74 -6.23
C ASN A 197 -10.30 -24.72 -7.28
N TYR A 198 -9.10 -24.94 -7.80
CA TYR A 198 -8.51 -24.11 -8.84
C TYR A 198 -9.37 -24.14 -10.11
N ARG A 199 -9.57 -22.98 -10.73
CA ARG A 199 -10.32 -22.84 -12.00
C ARG A 199 -9.53 -22.17 -13.10
N HIS A 200 -8.92 -21.03 -12.81
CA HIS A 200 -8.24 -20.21 -13.82
C HIS A 200 -7.20 -19.31 -13.16
N HIS A 201 -6.15 -18.93 -13.89
CA HIS A 201 -5.20 -17.92 -13.46
C HIS A 201 -4.87 -16.96 -14.60
N THR A 202 -4.45 -15.74 -14.26
CA THR A 202 -3.97 -14.74 -15.22
C THR A 202 -3.00 -13.78 -14.54
N ALA A 203 -2.14 -13.14 -15.31
CA ALA A 203 -1.28 -12.07 -14.82
C ALA A 203 -1.74 -10.71 -15.34
N ILE A 204 -1.64 -9.68 -14.50
CA ILE A 204 -1.80 -8.28 -14.87
C ILE A 204 -0.46 -7.61 -14.60
N ALA A 205 0.35 -7.44 -15.64
CA ALA A 205 1.71 -6.91 -15.54
C ALA A 205 1.86 -5.55 -16.23
N ARG A 206 2.74 -4.72 -15.67
CA ARG A 206 3.22 -3.43 -16.18
C ARG A 206 4.70 -3.29 -15.85
N HIS A 207 5.56 -3.70 -16.79
CA HIS A 207 7.02 -3.64 -16.60
C HIS A 207 7.54 -2.24 -16.27
N GLU A 208 6.82 -1.19 -16.71
CA GLU A 208 7.13 0.23 -16.42
C GLU A 208 7.08 0.58 -14.92
N LEU A 209 6.36 -0.19 -14.09
CA LEU A 209 6.15 0.15 -12.67
C LEU A 209 7.44 0.36 -11.87
N THR A 210 8.48 -0.41 -12.17
CA THR A 210 9.72 -0.42 -11.39
C THR A 210 10.57 0.84 -11.63
N TYR A 211 10.43 1.48 -12.79
CA TYR A 211 11.21 2.66 -13.18
C TYR A 211 10.37 3.91 -13.48
N ALA A 212 9.03 3.80 -13.52
CA ALA A 212 8.13 4.93 -13.72
C ALA A 212 8.25 6.00 -12.62
N ARG A 213 8.09 7.26 -13.02
CA ARG A 213 7.96 8.40 -12.10
C ARG A 213 6.66 8.28 -11.29
N SER A 214 6.61 8.86 -10.09
CA SER A 214 5.52 8.66 -9.11
C SER A 214 4.11 8.81 -9.70
N ASN A 215 3.83 9.89 -10.44
CA ASN A 215 2.49 10.12 -11.01
C ASN A 215 2.12 9.07 -12.07
N ARG A 216 3.08 8.66 -12.91
CA ARG A 216 2.88 7.64 -13.94
C ARG A 216 2.67 6.28 -13.30
N ARG A 217 3.47 5.94 -12.29
CA ARG A 217 3.32 4.71 -11.49
C ARG A 217 1.96 4.64 -10.80
N GLU A 218 1.51 5.73 -10.18
CA GLU A 218 0.19 5.79 -9.55
C GLU A 218 -0.94 5.52 -10.56
N ASN A 219 -0.85 6.10 -11.75
CA ASN A 219 -1.81 5.83 -12.82
C ASN A 219 -1.79 4.36 -13.27
N LEU A 220 -0.60 3.81 -13.54
CA LEU A 220 -0.43 2.39 -13.92
C LEU A 220 -1.02 1.43 -12.87
N ILE A 221 -0.76 1.68 -11.58
CA ILE A 221 -1.37 0.89 -10.49
C ILE A 221 -2.89 1.01 -10.53
N GLY A 222 -3.42 2.20 -10.78
CA GLY A 222 -4.87 2.43 -10.92
C GLY A 222 -5.50 1.66 -12.07
N GLU A 223 -4.85 1.61 -13.23
CA GLU A 223 -5.28 0.82 -14.39
C GLU A 223 -5.29 -0.67 -14.07
N MET A 224 -4.22 -1.20 -13.47
CA MET A 224 -4.14 -2.61 -13.08
C MET A 224 -5.20 -2.98 -12.05
N VAL A 225 -5.41 -2.14 -11.04
CA VAL A 225 -6.47 -2.36 -10.05
C VAL A 225 -7.85 -2.35 -10.72
N LYS A 226 -8.09 -1.50 -11.71
CA LYS A 226 -9.35 -1.51 -12.46
C LYS A 226 -9.55 -2.85 -13.19
N GLU A 227 -8.50 -3.40 -13.79
CA GLU A 227 -8.54 -4.73 -14.43
C GLU A 227 -8.84 -5.84 -13.44
N VAL A 228 -8.23 -5.82 -12.24
CA VAL A 228 -8.53 -6.78 -11.16
C VAL A 228 -10.00 -6.73 -10.77
N ILE A 229 -10.54 -5.51 -10.58
CA ILE A 229 -11.93 -5.29 -10.20
C ILE A 229 -12.87 -5.81 -11.29
N GLN A 230 -12.57 -5.55 -12.57
CA GLN A 230 -13.37 -6.07 -13.67
C GLN A 230 -13.33 -7.60 -13.71
N TYR A 231 -12.13 -8.18 -13.58
CA TYR A 231 -11.93 -9.63 -13.57
C TYR A 231 -12.75 -10.33 -12.46
N ALA A 232 -12.85 -9.72 -11.29
CA ALA A 232 -13.66 -10.21 -10.17
C ALA A 232 -15.17 -10.05 -10.42
N LYS A 233 -15.61 -8.94 -11.02
CA LYS A 233 -17.02 -8.72 -11.40
C LYS A 233 -17.47 -9.72 -12.46
N ASP A 234 -16.67 -9.95 -13.48
CA ASP A 234 -16.99 -10.90 -14.56
C ASP A 234 -17.20 -12.33 -14.02
N ARG A 235 -16.55 -12.66 -12.90
CA ARG A 235 -16.64 -13.96 -12.21
C ARG A 235 -17.62 -13.97 -11.04
N GLN A 236 -18.25 -12.83 -10.74
CA GLN A 236 -19.20 -12.67 -9.65
C GLN A 236 -18.64 -13.11 -8.28
N CYS A 237 -17.38 -12.76 -7.99
CA CYS A 237 -16.64 -13.32 -6.85
C CYS A 237 -15.92 -12.25 -6.01
N GLY A 238 -15.53 -12.64 -4.79
CA GLY A 238 -14.70 -11.79 -3.92
C GLY A 238 -13.22 -11.80 -4.30
N VAL A 239 -12.41 -11.03 -3.58
CA VAL A 239 -10.96 -10.91 -3.81
C VAL A 239 -10.17 -11.18 -2.53
N ALA A 240 -9.02 -11.84 -2.63
CA ALA A 240 -8.14 -12.11 -1.51
C ALA A 240 -6.70 -11.67 -1.83
N PHE A 241 -6.01 -11.06 -0.87
CA PHE A 241 -4.62 -10.66 -1.00
C PHE A 241 -3.91 -10.69 0.35
N GLU A 242 -2.58 -10.60 0.36
CA GLU A 242 -1.81 -10.66 1.59
C GLU A 242 -1.98 -9.43 2.48
N ASP A 243 -2.03 -9.67 3.80
CA ASP A 243 -1.85 -8.64 4.82
C ASP A 243 -0.36 -8.35 5.01
N LEU A 244 0.21 -7.57 4.10
CA LEU A 244 1.60 -7.15 4.20
C LEU A 244 1.73 -6.02 5.24
N LYS A 245 2.25 -6.36 6.41
CA LYS A 245 2.72 -5.36 7.38
C LYS A 245 4.02 -4.75 6.87
N PHE A 246 3.92 -3.54 6.32
CA PHE A 246 5.09 -2.79 5.87
C PHE A 246 5.82 -2.17 7.07
N GLU A 247 6.62 -2.97 7.76
CA GLU A 247 7.55 -2.46 8.76
C GLU A 247 8.69 -1.66 8.09
N HIS A 248 9.20 -0.63 8.79
CA HIS A 248 10.37 0.13 8.37
C HIS A 248 11.65 -0.69 8.58
N ASP A 249 11.84 -1.77 7.81
CA ASP A 249 13.07 -2.53 7.85
C ASP A 249 14.22 -1.73 7.19
N GLN A 250 15.05 -1.11 8.05
CA GLN A 250 16.21 -0.30 7.62
C GLN A 250 17.44 -1.14 7.24
N ASP A 251 17.32 -2.49 7.23
CA ASP A 251 18.41 -3.43 6.97
C ASP A 251 18.35 -4.18 5.62
N SER A 252 17.72 -3.59 4.59
CA SER A 252 17.80 -4.11 3.22
C SER A 252 18.93 -3.49 2.38
N GLN A 253 19.52 -4.26 1.47
CA GLN A 253 20.59 -3.79 0.55
C GLN A 253 20.07 -2.67 -0.37
N ARG A 254 20.86 -1.61 -0.61
CA ARG A 254 20.45 -0.40 -1.38
C ARG A 254 19.82 -0.66 -2.76
N LYS A 255 20.25 -1.70 -3.50
CA LYS A 255 19.65 -2.11 -4.79
C LYS A 255 18.34 -2.87 -4.60
N PHE A 256 18.28 -3.79 -3.63
CA PHE A 256 17.06 -4.52 -3.27
C PHE A 256 15.97 -3.63 -2.66
N SER A 257 16.34 -2.58 -1.92
CA SER A 257 15.43 -1.59 -1.33
C SER A 257 14.73 -0.70 -2.37
N ARG A 258 15.35 -0.50 -3.55
CA ARG A 258 14.76 0.24 -4.68
C ARG A 258 13.69 -0.55 -5.42
N ILE A 259 13.82 -1.87 -5.50
CA ILE A 259 12.90 -2.76 -6.24
C ILE A 259 11.78 -3.26 -5.30
N ARG A 260 12.10 -3.58 -4.04
CA ARG A 260 11.13 -3.81 -2.95
C ARG A 260 10.81 -2.52 -2.21
N HIS A 261 10.37 -1.49 -2.91
CA HIS A 261 9.81 -0.36 -2.20
C HIS A 261 8.51 -0.84 -1.54
N ASN A 262 8.53 -1.07 -0.22
CA ASN A 262 7.32 -1.24 0.61
C ASN A 262 6.23 -0.21 0.24
N PHE A 263 6.65 0.95 -0.28
CA PHE A 263 5.79 1.96 -0.86
C PHE A 263 4.96 1.50 -2.08
N ILE A 264 5.53 0.78 -3.06
CA ILE A 264 4.80 0.31 -4.26
C ILE A 264 3.76 -0.72 -3.86
N TYR A 265 4.17 -1.74 -3.10
CA TYR A 265 3.26 -2.75 -2.57
C TYR A 265 2.14 -2.13 -1.72
N ARG A 266 2.49 -1.22 -0.81
CA ARG A 266 1.49 -0.49 -0.01
C ARG A 266 0.53 0.29 -0.89
N GLN A 267 1.04 0.96 -1.92
CA GLN A 267 0.21 1.72 -2.86
C GLN A 267 -0.74 0.79 -3.62
N MET A 268 -0.24 -0.31 -4.18
CA MET A 268 -1.04 -1.34 -4.84
C MET A 268 -2.15 -1.89 -3.94
N LEU A 269 -1.81 -2.37 -2.74
CA LEU A 269 -2.77 -2.94 -1.80
C LEU A 269 -3.78 -1.90 -1.29
N THR A 270 -3.35 -0.66 -1.02
CA THR A 270 -4.25 0.42 -0.58
C THR A 270 -5.21 0.82 -1.69
N MET A 271 -4.74 0.89 -2.94
CA MET A 271 -5.59 1.20 -4.10
C MET A 271 -6.57 0.07 -4.37
N LEU A 272 -6.11 -1.18 -4.28
CA LEU A 272 -6.96 -2.36 -4.44
C LEU A 272 -8.06 -2.43 -3.39
N GLU A 273 -7.73 -2.27 -2.11
CA GLU A 273 -8.70 -2.23 -0.99
C GLU A 273 -9.77 -1.15 -1.22
N ARG A 274 -9.34 0.09 -1.53
CA ARG A 274 -10.26 1.18 -1.83
C ARG A 274 -11.14 0.86 -3.05
N ALA A 275 -10.59 0.20 -4.06
CA ALA A 275 -11.34 -0.16 -5.25
C ALA A 275 -12.35 -1.29 -4.97
N CYS A 276 -12.01 -2.28 -4.15
CA CYS A 276 -12.94 -3.33 -3.73
C CYS A 276 -14.14 -2.73 -3.00
N ILE A 277 -13.90 -1.91 -1.97
CA ILE A 277 -14.95 -1.21 -1.22
C ILE A 277 -15.84 -0.42 -2.18
N ARG A 278 -15.24 0.43 -3.01
CA ARG A 278 -16.00 1.33 -3.91
C ARG A 278 -16.79 0.62 -5.00
N ASN A 279 -16.51 -0.66 -5.26
CA ASN A 279 -17.19 -1.48 -6.25
C ASN A 279 -18.05 -2.59 -5.63
N GLY A 280 -18.25 -2.58 -4.30
CA GLY A 280 -19.05 -3.59 -3.63
C GLY A 280 -18.45 -4.99 -3.69
N ILE A 281 -17.13 -5.12 -3.81
CA ILE A 281 -16.44 -6.41 -3.83
C ILE A 281 -15.95 -6.71 -2.42
N GLU A 282 -16.39 -7.84 -1.88
CA GLU A 282 -15.87 -8.39 -0.64
C GLU A 282 -14.38 -8.72 -0.82
N TYR A 283 -13.55 -8.26 0.12
CA TYR A 283 -12.14 -8.61 0.12
C TYR A 283 -11.70 -9.19 1.46
N THR A 284 -10.72 -10.09 1.41
CA THR A 284 -10.13 -10.71 2.60
C THR A 284 -8.61 -10.58 2.57
N LYS A 285 -8.05 -10.04 3.65
CA LYS A 285 -6.60 -10.00 3.84
C LYS A 285 -6.15 -11.26 4.58
N VAL A 286 -5.15 -11.96 4.05
CA VAL A 286 -4.63 -13.20 4.65
C VAL A 286 -3.20 -13.05 5.10
N LYS A 287 -2.80 -13.79 6.14
CA LYS A 287 -1.39 -13.78 6.59
C LYS A 287 -0.48 -14.27 5.45
N PRO A 288 0.66 -13.62 5.16
CA PRO A 288 1.58 -13.99 4.07
C PRO A 288 2.44 -15.23 4.36
N ALA A 289 2.32 -15.82 5.56
CA ALA A 289 3.21 -16.90 5.99
C ALA A 289 3.20 -18.09 5.02
N PHE A 290 4.38 -18.38 4.46
CA PHE A 290 4.68 -19.50 3.56
C PHE A 290 3.85 -19.57 2.26
N THR A 291 3.10 -18.54 1.87
CA THR A 291 2.25 -18.54 0.67
C THR A 291 3.02 -18.94 -0.59
N SER A 292 4.14 -18.29 -0.88
CA SER A 292 4.97 -18.60 -2.05
C SER A 292 5.65 -19.97 -1.97
N LYS A 293 6.01 -20.44 -0.77
CA LYS A 293 6.64 -21.76 -0.59
C LYS A 293 5.63 -22.89 -0.77
N ILE A 294 4.42 -22.74 -0.23
CA ILE A 294 3.32 -23.67 -0.45
C ILE A 294 2.95 -23.68 -1.93
N GLY A 295 2.78 -22.50 -2.54
CA GLY A 295 2.55 -22.34 -3.97
C GLY A 295 3.58 -23.12 -4.79
N LEU A 296 4.87 -22.89 -4.52
CA LEU A 296 5.98 -23.57 -5.18
C LEU A 296 5.91 -25.09 -5.00
N TYR A 297 5.88 -25.60 -3.77
CA TYR A 297 6.07 -27.03 -3.52
C TYR A 297 4.83 -27.88 -3.83
N LYS A 298 3.64 -27.28 -3.71
CA LYS A 298 2.36 -27.99 -3.87
C LYS A 298 1.75 -27.77 -5.23
N TYR A 299 1.54 -26.51 -5.63
CA TYR A 299 0.62 -26.18 -6.70
C TYR A 299 1.28 -25.97 -8.06
N THR A 300 2.57 -25.61 -8.11
CA THR A 300 3.26 -25.49 -9.41
C THR A 300 3.28 -26.81 -10.17
N HIS A 301 3.56 -27.92 -9.49
CA HIS A 301 3.56 -29.24 -10.11
C HIS A 301 2.14 -29.78 -10.33
N GLN A 302 1.22 -29.56 -9.37
CA GLN A 302 -0.14 -30.09 -9.45
C GLN A 302 -0.97 -29.48 -10.59
N TYR A 303 -0.79 -28.17 -10.85
CA TYR A 303 -1.63 -27.42 -11.79
C TYR A 303 -0.82 -26.73 -12.89
N GLY A 304 0.48 -26.98 -13.01
CA GLY A 304 1.34 -26.34 -14.00
C GLY A 304 1.55 -24.83 -13.77
N LEU A 305 1.31 -24.33 -12.55
CA LEU A 305 1.41 -22.91 -12.24
C LEU A 305 2.87 -22.46 -12.07
N ASP A 306 3.15 -21.18 -12.28
CA ASP A 306 4.33 -20.56 -11.68
C ASP A 306 4.13 -20.28 -10.19
N VAL A 307 5.22 -19.88 -9.52
CA VAL A 307 5.24 -19.65 -8.08
C VAL A 307 4.28 -18.56 -7.63
N HIS A 308 4.06 -17.53 -8.46
CA HIS A 308 3.20 -16.40 -8.13
C HIS A 308 1.73 -16.78 -8.24
N HIS A 309 1.33 -17.46 -9.32
CA HIS A 309 -0.03 -18.00 -9.43
C HIS A 309 -0.30 -19.09 -8.38
N GLY A 310 0.71 -19.88 -8.02
CA GLY A 310 0.64 -20.83 -6.90
C GLY A 310 0.46 -20.14 -5.55
N ALA A 311 1.14 -19.01 -5.31
CA ALA A 311 0.97 -18.20 -4.12
C ALA A 311 -0.43 -17.57 -4.06
N ALA A 312 -0.90 -17.02 -5.19
CA ALA A 312 -2.25 -16.50 -5.35
C ALA A 312 -3.32 -17.56 -5.06
N LEU A 313 -3.11 -18.82 -5.49
CA LEU A 313 -4.02 -19.93 -5.17
C LEU A 313 -4.08 -20.18 -3.65
N VAL A 314 -2.93 -20.21 -2.97
CA VAL A 314 -2.87 -20.35 -1.50
C VAL A 314 -3.60 -19.21 -0.81
N ILE A 315 -3.43 -17.98 -1.29
CA ILE A 315 -4.08 -16.78 -0.76
C ILE A 315 -5.60 -16.92 -0.86
N ALA A 316 -6.11 -17.27 -2.04
CA ALA A 316 -7.54 -17.48 -2.26
C ALA A 316 -8.11 -18.55 -1.33
N ARG A 317 -7.47 -19.73 -1.30
CA ARG A 317 -7.91 -20.88 -0.51
C ARG A 317 -7.89 -20.58 0.98
N ARG A 318 -6.86 -19.87 1.46
CA ARG A 318 -6.75 -19.44 2.86
C ARG A 318 -7.83 -18.45 3.24
N ALA A 319 -8.15 -17.49 2.36
CA ALA A 319 -9.27 -16.57 2.56
C ALA A 319 -10.61 -17.30 2.60
N TYR A 320 -10.75 -18.37 1.82
CA TYR A 320 -11.91 -19.27 1.85
C TYR A 320 -11.96 -20.19 3.09
N GLY A 321 -11.03 -20.06 4.03
CA GLY A 321 -10.97 -20.89 5.24
C GLY A 321 -10.34 -22.28 5.05
N MET A 322 -9.77 -22.58 3.88
CA MET A 322 -9.11 -23.87 3.65
C MET A 322 -7.73 -23.94 4.29
N LYS A 323 -7.41 -25.11 4.82
CA LYS A 323 -6.07 -25.45 5.33
C LYS A 323 -5.17 -25.95 4.21
N GLU A 324 -3.93 -25.49 4.19
CA GLU A 324 -2.92 -25.95 3.25
C GLU A 324 -2.22 -27.20 3.77
N LYS A 325 -2.97 -28.31 3.81
CA LYS A 325 -2.43 -29.62 4.18
C LYS A 325 -1.27 -30.02 3.26
N VAL A 326 -0.22 -30.57 3.87
CA VAL A 326 0.94 -31.14 3.17
C VAL A 326 0.49 -32.39 2.40
N PRO A 327 0.74 -32.48 1.07
CA PRO A 327 0.47 -33.67 0.28
C PRO A 327 1.17 -34.92 0.83
N ARG A 328 0.54 -36.09 0.69
CA ARG A 328 1.04 -37.38 1.18
C ARG A 328 2.51 -37.61 0.80
N LEU A 329 2.83 -37.42 -0.47
CA LEU A 329 4.19 -37.59 -1.00
C LEU A 329 5.23 -36.70 -0.29
N LEU A 330 4.94 -35.40 -0.13
CA LEU A 330 5.86 -34.49 0.56
C LEU A 330 5.99 -34.84 2.05
N ARG A 331 4.89 -35.29 2.67
CA ARG A 331 4.90 -35.71 4.07
C ARG A 331 5.78 -36.95 4.27
N GLU A 332 5.62 -37.97 3.45
CA GLU A 332 6.38 -39.23 3.59
C GLU A 332 7.87 -39.05 3.29
N LYS A 333 8.22 -38.24 2.30
CA LYS A 333 9.62 -38.04 1.90
C LYS A 333 10.34 -36.95 2.70
N LEU A 334 9.64 -35.90 3.13
CA LEU A 334 10.28 -34.69 3.68
C LEU A 334 9.88 -34.37 5.13
N LEU A 335 9.00 -35.13 5.78
CA LEU A 335 8.69 -34.94 7.20
C LEU A 335 9.10 -36.17 8.03
N PRO A 336 9.51 -35.99 9.29
CA PRO A 336 9.73 -37.10 10.20
C PRO A 336 8.40 -37.75 10.60
N THR A 337 8.45 -39.00 11.09
CA THR A 337 7.27 -39.76 11.58
C THR A 337 6.50 -39.00 12.65
N LYS A 338 7.20 -38.39 13.62
CA LYS A 338 6.63 -37.42 14.56
C LYS A 338 6.75 -36.00 14.02
N SER A 339 5.73 -35.54 13.29
CA SER A 339 5.68 -34.18 12.75
C SER A 339 4.95 -33.20 13.69
N PRO A 340 5.32 -31.90 13.73
CA PRO A 340 4.63 -30.87 14.48
C PRO A 340 3.14 -30.81 14.15
N SER A 341 2.32 -30.40 15.12
CA SER A 341 0.87 -30.23 14.93
C SER A 341 0.53 -29.07 13.99
N THR A 342 1.29 -27.97 14.04
CA THR A 342 1.00 -26.76 13.27
C THR A 342 1.38 -26.88 11.80
N GLU A 343 0.46 -26.50 10.91
CA GLU A 343 0.65 -26.48 9.46
C GLU A 343 1.91 -25.68 9.04
N TRP A 344 2.11 -24.49 9.60
CA TRP A 344 3.24 -23.63 9.23
C TRP A 344 4.59 -24.24 9.62
N LYS A 345 4.67 -24.95 10.75
CA LYS A 345 5.90 -25.64 11.17
C LYS A 345 6.25 -26.77 10.20
N ARG A 346 5.24 -27.49 9.69
CA ARG A 346 5.44 -28.53 8.66
C ARG A 346 6.01 -27.94 7.37
N TRP A 347 5.41 -26.85 6.86
CA TRP A 347 5.92 -26.16 5.67
C TRP A 347 7.30 -25.54 5.88
N ALA A 348 7.59 -25.01 7.07
CA ALA A 348 8.91 -24.49 7.41
C ALA A 348 9.99 -25.57 7.33
N MET A 349 9.73 -26.76 7.89
CA MET A 349 10.68 -27.88 7.84
C MET A 349 10.86 -28.41 6.42
N ILE A 350 9.76 -28.54 5.65
CA ILE A 350 9.85 -28.93 4.23
C ILE A 350 10.76 -27.95 3.49
N HIS A 351 10.53 -26.64 3.67
CA HIS A 351 11.38 -25.63 3.05
C HIS A 351 12.84 -25.76 3.48
N GLN A 352 13.12 -25.94 4.77
CA GLN A 352 14.48 -26.11 5.29
C GLN A 352 15.20 -27.33 4.71
N ARG A 353 14.50 -28.47 4.54
CA ARG A 353 15.09 -29.67 3.93
C ARG A 353 15.41 -29.45 2.46
N ILE A 354 14.46 -28.93 1.68
CA ILE A 354 14.69 -28.65 0.25
C ILE A 354 15.80 -27.59 0.08
N GLU A 355 15.87 -26.60 0.99
CA GLU A 355 16.95 -25.60 1.02
C GLU A 355 18.32 -26.20 1.33
N LYS A 356 18.37 -27.29 2.11
CA LYS A 356 19.61 -28.04 2.34
C LYS A 356 20.03 -28.78 1.07
N GLU A 357 19.11 -29.47 0.41
CA GLU A 357 19.39 -30.17 -0.86
C GLU A 357 19.86 -29.20 -1.94
N ALA A 358 19.23 -28.03 -2.08
CA ALA A 358 19.66 -27.01 -3.03
C ALA A 358 21.11 -26.55 -2.84
N LYS A 359 21.55 -26.43 -1.58
CA LYS A 359 22.93 -26.08 -1.23
C LYS A 359 23.92 -27.19 -1.55
N ILE A 360 23.49 -28.45 -1.49
CA ILE A 360 24.32 -29.60 -1.82
C ILE A 360 24.46 -29.70 -3.34
N ILE A 361 23.34 -29.70 -4.06
CA ILE A 361 23.29 -29.95 -5.51
C ILE A 361 23.82 -28.75 -6.32
N THR A 362 23.37 -27.53 -6.01
CA THR A 362 23.66 -26.34 -6.82
C THR A 362 24.54 -25.30 -6.13
N LYS A 363 24.96 -25.54 -4.88
CA LYS A 363 25.64 -24.56 -4.01
C LYS A 363 24.86 -23.24 -3.87
N GLY A 364 23.54 -23.28 -4.09
CA GLY A 364 22.65 -22.12 -4.14
C GLY A 364 21.48 -22.22 -3.16
N SER A 365 20.48 -21.36 -3.34
CA SER A 365 19.20 -21.37 -2.62
C SER A 365 18.10 -21.97 -3.49
N VAL A 366 16.97 -22.37 -2.88
CA VAL A 366 15.84 -22.91 -3.65
C VAL A 366 15.19 -21.82 -4.51
N THR A 367 15.28 -22.01 -5.82
CA THR A 367 14.53 -21.25 -6.84
C THR A 367 13.37 -22.09 -7.41
N PRO A 368 12.40 -21.47 -8.08
CA PRO A 368 11.38 -22.20 -8.81
C PRO A 368 11.95 -23.19 -9.83
N GLU A 369 13.00 -22.80 -10.56
CA GLU A 369 13.69 -23.63 -11.55
C GLU A 369 14.37 -24.82 -10.89
N PHE A 370 15.07 -24.59 -9.78
CA PHE A 370 15.70 -25.67 -9.01
C PHE A 370 14.68 -26.74 -8.62
N TRP A 371 13.55 -26.32 -8.06
CA TRP A 371 12.50 -27.24 -7.65
C TRP A 371 11.91 -27.98 -8.85
N ARG A 372 11.66 -27.31 -9.98
CA ARG A 372 11.17 -27.97 -11.19
C ARG A 372 12.11 -29.06 -11.69
N SER A 373 13.41 -28.80 -11.73
CA SER A 373 14.40 -29.74 -12.27
C SER A 373 14.72 -30.90 -11.33
N HIS A 374 14.80 -30.66 -10.01
CA HIS A 374 15.31 -31.65 -9.05
C HIS A 374 14.22 -32.26 -8.15
N ARG A 375 12.93 -31.92 -8.36
CA ARG A 375 11.83 -32.45 -7.53
C ARG A 375 11.78 -33.97 -7.53
N LYS A 376 11.98 -34.62 -8.69
CA LYS A 376 11.93 -36.08 -8.77
C LYS A 376 13.06 -36.73 -7.95
N GLU A 377 14.28 -36.27 -8.17
CA GLU A 377 15.47 -36.70 -7.43
C GLU A 377 15.30 -36.53 -5.91
N ILE A 378 14.93 -35.32 -5.46
CA ILE A 378 14.74 -35.00 -4.04
C ILE A 378 13.64 -35.84 -3.39
N LEU A 379 12.61 -36.22 -4.16
CA LEU A 379 11.51 -37.04 -3.66
C LEU A 379 11.75 -38.55 -3.87
N GLY A 380 12.87 -38.94 -4.47
CA GLY A 380 13.15 -40.33 -4.83
C GLY A 380 12.06 -40.93 -5.73
N LEU A 381 11.62 -40.16 -6.72
CA LEU A 381 10.68 -40.58 -7.77
C LEU A 381 11.48 -40.95 -9.00
N THR A 382 11.21 -42.11 -9.56
CA THR A 382 11.78 -42.58 -10.82
C THR A 382 11.22 -41.84 -12.05
#